data_AF-A0A533Z495-F1
#
_entry.id   AF-A0A533Z495-F1
#
_cell.length_a   1.000
_cell.length_b   1.000
_cell.length_c   1.000
_cell.angle_alpha   90.00
_cell.angle_beta   90.00
_cell.angle_gamma   90.00
#
_symmetry.space_group_name_H-M   'P 1'
#
loop_
_entity.id
_entity.type
_entity.pdbx_description
1 polymer ?
#
loop_
_entity_poly.entity_id
_entity_poly.type
_entity_poly.pdbx_seq_one_letter_code
_entity_poly.pdbx_strand_id
1 'polypeptide(L)'
;MAPERAAWLAFLPPLATALYYELPTTLQRNLWISFTPQLVAYAMLALWIASNPAWRAALRLDVAEMRPALKWGALVGVALGAVNLSLILLIIPALGGDILFLRETPHARAPVWVMFPVGIAVIGILVELNFRGFQMGRLLTLLGPSPAGRLGAILVSALAFSFDPFMARV
;
A
#
# COMPACT_ATOMS: atom_id res chain seq x y z
N MET A 1 -27.85 7.50 4.56
CA MET A 1 -26.79 6.48 4.81
C MET A 1 -26.45 6.53 6.28
N ALA A 2 -26.31 5.38 6.96
CA ALA A 2 -25.83 5.39 8.33
C ALA A 2 -24.41 6.00 8.38
N PRO A 3 -24.06 6.78 9.41
CA PRO A 3 -22.73 7.37 9.52
C PRO A 3 -21.71 6.24 9.58
N GLU A 4 -20.63 6.42 8.82
CA GLU A 4 -19.55 5.46 8.74
C GLU A 4 -18.93 5.23 10.12
N ARG A 5 -18.72 3.97 10.51
CA ARG A 5 -18.20 3.60 11.83
C ARG A 5 -16.71 3.30 11.76
N ALA A 6 -16.00 3.67 12.83
CA ALA A 6 -14.61 3.30 13.04
C ALA A 6 -13.64 3.73 11.93
N ALA A 7 -13.91 4.85 11.24
CA ALA A 7 -12.98 5.40 10.25
C ALA A 7 -11.59 5.71 10.83
N TRP A 8 -11.54 6.06 12.13
CA TRP A 8 -10.30 6.32 12.88
C TRP A 8 -9.29 5.16 12.86
N LEU A 9 -9.73 3.92 12.60
CA LEU A 9 -8.86 2.75 12.48
C LEU A 9 -7.79 2.93 11.38
N ALA A 10 -8.00 3.83 10.42
CA ALA A 10 -7.02 4.14 9.38
C ALA A 10 -5.75 4.84 9.88
N PHE A 11 -5.72 5.36 11.12
CA PHE A 11 -4.50 5.91 11.71
C PHE A 11 -3.58 4.86 12.34
N LEU A 12 -4.11 3.67 12.66
CA LEU A 12 -3.32 2.63 13.31
C LEU A 12 -2.23 2.02 12.41
N PRO A 13 -2.44 1.80 11.09
CA PRO A 13 -1.36 1.29 10.24
C PRO A 13 -0.18 2.26 10.11
N PRO A 14 -0.37 3.57 9.83
CA PRO A 14 0.72 4.54 9.87
C PRO A 14 1.42 4.60 11.23
N LEU A 15 0.67 4.51 12.34
CA LEU A 15 1.24 4.46 13.68
C LEU A 15 2.09 3.19 13.89
N ALA A 16 1.64 2.03 13.43
CA ALA A 16 2.39 0.78 13.51
C ALA A 16 3.69 0.86 12.70
N THR A 17 3.65 1.50 11.53
CA THR A 17 4.86 1.80 10.73
C THR A 17 5.82 2.71 11.50
N ALA A 18 5.33 3.80 12.11
CA ALA A 18 6.18 4.69 12.91
C ALA A 18 6.83 3.95 14.09
N LEU A 19 6.03 3.18 14.86
CA LEU A 19 6.52 2.40 15.99
C LEU A 19 7.53 1.32 15.59
N TYR A 20 7.41 0.75 14.39
CA TYR A 20 8.41 -0.18 13.85
C TYR A 20 9.79 0.48 13.70
N TYR A 21 9.85 1.71 13.20
CA TYR A 21 11.13 2.42 13.02
C TYR A 21 11.78 2.87 14.33
N GLU A 22 11.01 2.95 15.42
CA GLU A 22 11.51 3.19 16.77
C GLU A 22 12.11 1.92 17.42
N LEU A 23 11.91 0.73 16.84
CA LEU A 23 12.47 -0.51 17.39
C LEU A 23 14.00 -0.56 17.22
N PRO A 24 14.73 -1.29 18.10
CA PRO A 24 16.14 -1.60 17.88
C PRO A 24 16.37 -2.28 16.52
N THR A 25 17.49 -1.98 15.86
CA THR A 25 17.84 -2.51 14.54
C THR A 25 17.89 -4.04 14.49
N THR A 26 18.19 -4.70 15.62
CA THR A 26 18.14 -6.16 15.75
C THR A 26 16.73 -6.71 15.57
N LEU A 27 15.71 -6.00 16.05
CA LEU A 27 14.29 -6.37 15.89
C LEU A 27 13.77 -5.97 14.51
N GLN A 28 14.18 -4.83 13.96
CA GLN A 28 13.79 -4.42 12.60
C GLN A 28 14.22 -5.46 11.54
N ARG A 29 15.37 -6.11 11.72
CA ARG A 29 15.84 -7.17 10.80
C ARG A 29 14.99 -8.45 10.84
N ASN A 30 14.15 -8.64 11.86
CA ASN A 30 13.29 -9.81 11.96
C ASN A 30 12.13 -9.70 10.95
N LEU A 31 12.03 -10.68 10.05
CA LEU A 31 11.01 -10.73 9.01
C LEU A 31 9.58 -10.59 9.58
N TRP A 32 9.26 -11.28 10.67
CA TRP A 32 7.93 -11.23 11.28
C TRP A 32 7.59 -9.85 11.82
N ILE A 33 8.60 -9.16 12.36
CA ILE A 33 8.44 -7.79 12.88
C ILE A 33 8.28 -6.80 11.71
N SER A 34 8.98 -6.99 10.59
CA SER A 34 8.78 -6.17 9.40
C SER A 34 7.38 -6.31 8.77
N PHE A 35 6.69 -7.43 9.00
CA PHE A 35 5.31 -7.63 8.54
C PHE A 35 4.24 -7.04 9.45
N THR A 36 4.56 -6.72 10.70
CA THR A 36 3.57 -6.28 11.70
C THR A 36 2.73 -5.09 11.25
N PRO A 37 3.30 -4.02 10.66
CA PRO A 37 2.50 -2.88 10.19
C PRO A 37 1.45 -3.28 9.16
N GLN A 38 1.81 -4.21 8.26
CA GLN A 38 0.91 -4.69 7.23
C GLN A 38 -0.16 -5.64 7.78
N LEU A 39 0.19 -6.49 8.77
CA LEU A 39 -0.79 -7.30 9.50
C LEU A 39 -1.80 -6.44 10.27
N VAL A 40 -1.33 -5.38 10.93
CA VAL A 40 -2.20 -4.39 11.60
C VAL A 40 -3.13 -3.76 10.57
N ALA A 41 -2.62 -3.38 9.40
CA ALA A 41 -3.44 -2.80 8.33
C ALA A 41 -4.61 -3.70 7.90
N TYR A 42 -4.35 -4.98 7.63
CA TYR A 42 -5.41 -5.92 7.25
C TYR A 42 -6.35 -6.25 8.41
N ALA A 43 -5.84 -6.32 9.65
CA ALA A 43 -6.69 -6.48 10.83
C ALA A 43 -7.66 -5.30 11.00
N MET A 44 -7.16 -4.06 10.84
CA MET A 44 -7.99 -2.86 10.93
C MET A 44 -9.01 -2.76 9.81
N LEU A 45 -8.63 -3.14 8.59
CA LEU A 45 -9.56 -3.29 7.48
C LEU A 45 -10.66 -4.31 7.80
N ALA A 46 -10.31 -5.48 8.32
CA ALA A 46 -11.29 -6.51 8.68
C ALA A 46 -12.26 -6.04 9.77
N LEU A 47 -11.76 -5.39 10.82
CA LEU A 47 -12.57 -4.79 11.88
C LEU A 47 -13.50 -3.70 11.34
N TRP A 48 -13.00 -2.86 10.43
CA TRP A 48 -13.81 -1.84 9.80
C TRP A 48 -14.90 -2.44 8.90
N ILE A 49 -14.59 -3.47 8.10
CA ILE A 49 -15.58 -4.20 7.28
C ILE A 49 -16.67 -4.80 8.18
N ALA A 50 -16.28 -5.46 9.28
CA ALA A 50 -17.23 -6.05 10.24
C ALA A 50 -18.14 -4.99 10.89
N SER A 51 -17.66 -3.75 11.00
CA SER A 51 -18.40 -2.63 11.59
C SER A 51 -19.30 -1.89 10.61
N ASN A 52 -19.17 -2.14 9.28
CA ASN A 52 -19.82 -1.37 8.22
C ASN A 52 -20.48 -2.28 7.17
N PRO A 53 -21.82 -2.47 7.20
CA PRO A 53 -22.54 -3.33 6.25
C PRO A 53 -22.40 -2.91 4.78
N ALA A 54 -22.24 -1.61 4.52
CA ALA A 54 -22.09 -1.03 3.18
C ALA A 54 -20.62 -0.94 2.70
N TRP A 55 -19.73 -1.77 3.25
CA TRP A 55 -18.28 -1.70 3.00
C TRP A 55 -17.90 -1.79 1.52
N ARG A 56 -18.62 -2.57 0.70
CA ARG A 56 -18.31 -2.72 -0.74
C ARG A 56 -18.39 -1.41 -1.50
N ALA A 57 -19.47 -0.65 -1.27
CA ALA A 57 -19.65 0.68 -1.84
C ALA A 57 -18.61 1.66 -1.29
N ALA A 58 -18.30 1.56 0.02
CA ALA A 58 -17.33 2.42 0.66
C ALA A 58 -15.86 2.15 0.23
N LEU A 59 -15.53 0.92 -0.18
CA LEU A 59 -14.26 0.56 -0.82
C LEU A 59 -14.27 0.82 -2.34
N ARG A 60 -15.38 1.34 -2.90
CA ARG A 60 -15.56 1.61 -4.34
C ARG A 60 -15.33 0.38 -5.21
N LEU A 61 -15.72 -0.79 -4.72
CA LEU A 61 -15.65 -2.05 -5.45
C LEU A 61 -16.87 -2.15 -6.37
N ASP A 62 -16.84 -1.43 -7.49
CA ASP A 62 -17.84 -1.53 -8.54
C ASP A 62 -17.40 -2.55 -9.61
N VAL A 63 -18.17 -3.64 -9.72
CA VAL A 63 -17.90 -4.72 -10.68
C VAL A 63 -18.28 -4.30 -12.11
N ALA A 64 -19.22 -3.36 -12.28
CA ALA A 64 -19.67 -2.91 -13.59
C ALA A 64 -18.55 -2.17 -14.34
N GLU A 65 -17.73 -1.40 -13.61
CA GLU A 65 -16.60 -0.62 -14.15
C GLU A 65 -15.29 -1.42 -14.23
N MET A 66 -15.31 -2.72 -13.89
CA MET A 66 -14.10 -3.52 -13.80
C MET A 66 -13.36 -3.68 -15.14
N ARG A 67 -14.08 -3.84 -16.26
CA ARG A 67 -13.46 -4.01 -17.59
C ARG A 67 -12.77 -2.72 -18.08
N PRO A 68 -13.44 -1.54 -18.10
CA PRO A 68 -12.77 -0.28 -18.39
C PRO A 68 -11.61 0.01 -17.43
N ALA A 69 -11.80 -0.24 -16.13
CA ALA A 69 -10.77 -0.03 -15.12
C ALA A 69 -9.55 -0.94 -15.35
N LEU A 70 -9.74 -2.20 -15.74
CA LEU A 70 -8.64 -3.11 -16.05
C LEU A 70 -7.88 -2.67 -17.30
N LYS A 71 -8.58 -2.23 -18.35
CA LYS A 71 -7.94 -1.75 -19.58
C LYS A 71 -7.06 -0.53 -19.32
N TRP A 72 -7.61 0.49 -18.65
CA TRP A 72 -6.87 1.70 -18.33
C TRP A 72 -5.81 1.45 -17.26
N GLY A 73 -6.12 0.64 -16.25
CA GLY A 73 -5.18 0.22 -15.22
C GLY A 73 -3.99 -0.54 -15.79
N ALA A 74 -4.21 -1.43 -16.75
CA ALA A 74 -3.13 -2.12 -17.44
C ALA A 74 -2.27 -1.16 -18.26
N LEU A 75 -2.89 -0.25 -19.03
CA LEU A 75 -2.16 0.73 -19.84
C LEU A 75 -1.32 1.66 -18.98
N VAL A 76 -1.92 2.26 -17.95
CA VAL A 76 -1.24 3.15 -17.01
C VAL A 76 -0.18 2.37 -16.22
N GLY A 77 -0.48 1.16 -15.77
CA GLY A 77 0.44 0.29 -15.05
C GLY A 77 1.67 -0.08 -15.87
N VAL A 78 1.51 -0.41 -17.16
CA VAL A 78 2.63 -0.67 -18.07
C VAL A 78 3.45 0.59 -18.31
N ALA A 79 2.81 1.73 -18.54
CA ALA A 79 3.49 3.01 -18.76
C ALA A 79 4.31 3.44 -17.53
N LEU A 80 3.69 3.46 -16.35
CA LEU A 80 4.36 3.80 -15.09
C LEU A 80 5.40 2.76 -14.71
N GLY A 81 5.15 1.48 -14.96
CA GLY A 81 6.12 0.40 -14.76
C GLY A 81 7.36 0.59 -15.63
N ALA A 82 7.21 0.96 -16.90
CA ALA A 82 8.32 1.25 -17.79
C ALA A 82 9.12 2.47 -17.34
N VAL A 83 8.45 3.54 -16.90
CA VAL A 83 9.10 4.73 -16.32
C VAL A 83 9.87 4.36 -15.06
N ASN A 84 9.25 3.63 -14.13
CA ASN A 84 9.86 3.19 -12.88
C ASN A 84 11.08 2.28 -13.14
N LEU A 85 10.95 1.33 -14.06
CA LEU A 85 12.04 0.46 -14.47
C LEU A 85 13.21 1.24 -15.07
N SER A 86 12.92 2.24 -15.90
CA SER A 86 13.94 3.10 -16.52
C SER A 86 14.67 3.95 -15.48
N LEU A 87 13.93 4.51 -14.51
CA LEU A 87 14.50 5.25 -13.39
C LEU A 87 15.45 4.37 -12.57
N ILE A 88 15.00 3.17 -12.22
CA ILE A 88 15.77 2.23 -11.39
C ILE A 88 16.99 1.69 -12.12
N LEU A 89 16.88 1.28 -13.38
CA LEU A 89 17.97 0.59 -14.08
C LEU A 89 18.95 1.53 -14.79
N LEU A 90 18.50 2.73 -15.16
CA LEU A 90 19.33 3.66 -15.94
C LEU A 90 19.74 4.88 -15.11
N ILE A 91 18.79 5.54 -14.45
CA ILE A 91 19.03 6.83 -13.80
C ILE A 91 19.74 6.65 -12.45
N ILE A 92 19.23 5.79 -11.56
CA ILE A 92 19.85 5.58 -10.24
C ILE A 92 21.32 5.12 -10.36
N PRO A 93 21.67 4.13 -11.20
CA PRO A 93 23.07 3.72 -11.36
C PRO A 93 23.94 4.81 -12.00
N ALA A 94 23.41 5.58 -12.95
CA ALA A 94 24.13 6.70 -13.56
C ALA A 94 24.46 7.81 -12.54
N LEU A 95 23.65 7.95 -11.48
CA LEU A 95 23.90 8.85 -10.36
C LEU A 95 24.78 8.23 -9.26
N GLY A 96 25.30 7.02 -9.46
CA GLY A 96 26.15 6.31 -8.50
C GLY A 96 25.39 5.59 -7.38
N GLY A 97 24.06 5.45 -7.50
CA GLY A 97 23.25 4.70 -6.52
C GLY A 97 23.41 3.19 -6.66
N ASP A 98 23.45 2.48 -5.54
CA ASP A 98 23.45 1.03 -5.51
C ASP A 98 22.03 0.48 -5.73
N ILE A 99 21.88 -0.43 -6.70
CA ILE A 99 20.62 -1.13 -7.00
C ILE A 99 20.66 -2.60 -6.60
N LEU A 100 21.79 -3.11 -6.09
CA LEU A 100 21.92 -4.50 -5.63
C LEU A 100 20.99 -4.81 -4.46
N PHE A 101 20.63 -3.80 -3.65
CA PHE A 101 19.64 -3.96 -2.56
C PHE A 101 18.29 -4.51 -3.06
N LEU A 102 17.92 -4.25 -4.33
CA LEU A 102 16.67 -4.78 -4.91
C LEU A 102 16.65 -6.31 -4.97
N ARG A 103 17.81 -6.97 -5.02
CA ARG A 103 17.91 -8.45 -4.98
C ARG A 103 17.71 -9.00 -3.58
N GLU A 104 17.80 -8.17 -2.56
CA GLU A 104 17.67 -8.59 -1.17
C GLU A 104 16.23 -8.52 -0.66
N THR A 105 15.32 -7.94 -1.45
CA THR A 105 13.91 -7.87 -1.07
C THR A 105 13.29 -9.27 -1.03
N PRO A 106 12.36 -9.54 -0.10
CA PRO A 106 11.71 -10.84 0.00
C PRO A 106 11.06 -11.30 -1.30
N HIS A 107 10.48 -10.37 -2.07
CA HIS A 107 9.82 -10.66 -3.33
C HIS A 107 10.78 -10.90 -4.50
N ALA A 108 11.98 -10.32 -4.50
CA ALA A 108 13.01 -10.62 -5.50
C ALA A 108 13.68 -11.98 -5.28
N ARG A 109 13.67 -12.49 -4.04
CA ARG A 109 14.18 -13.82 -3.69
C ARG A 109 13.17 -14.96 -3.95
N ALA A 110 11.90 -14.62 -4.16
CA ALA A 110 10.88 -15.61 -4.46
C ALA A 110 11.03 -16.15 -5.90
N PRO A 111 10.69 -17.42 -6.16
CA PRO A 111 10.78 -17.99 -7.51
C PRO A 111 9.94 -17.19 -8.52
N VAL A 112 10.47 -16.98 -9.73
CA VAL A 112 9.81 -16.17 -10.77
C VAL A 112 8.39 -16.66 -11.07
N TRP A 113 8.16 -17.97 -11.10
CA TRP A 113 6.84 -18.56 -11.35
C TRP A 113 5.82 -18.33 -10.22
N VAL A 114 6.28 -18.03 -8.99
CA VAL A 114 5.41 -17.61 -7.88
C VAL A 114 5.08 -16.13 -8.04
N MET A 115 6.09 -15.32 -8.37
CA MET A 115 5.97 -13.87 -8.43
C MET A 115 5.20 -13.39 -9.66
N PHE A 116 5.41 -13.99 -10.82
CA PHE A 116 4.80 -13.59 -12.07
C PHE A 116 3.94 -14.72 -12.67
N PRO A 117 2.68 -14.46 -13.03
CA PRO A 117 1.93 -13.22 -12.86
C PRO A 117 1.20 -13.11 -11.51
N VAL A 118 1.04 -14.23 -10.80
CA VAL A 118 0.07 -14.36 -9.70
C VAL A 118 0.50 -13.57 -8.46
N GLY A 119 1.75 -13.70 -8.01
CA GLY A 119 2.23 -12.98 -6.82
C GLY A 119 2.10 -11.47 -6.94
N ILE A 120 2.51 -10.89 -8.07
CA ILE A 120 2.37 -9.46 -8.36
C ILE A 120 0.90 -9.03 -8.37
N ALA A 121 0.02 -9.84 -8.97
CA ALA A 121 -1.41 -9.54 -8.98
C ALA A 121 -2.00 -9.53 -7.56
N VAL A 122 -1.66 -10.52 -6.73
CA VAL A 122 -2.11 -10.61 -5.34
C VAL A 122 -1.59 -9.43 -4.51
N ILE A 123 -0.30 -9.12 -4.59
CA ILE A 123 0.30 -7.97 -3.89
C ILE A 123 -0.38 -6.68 -4.34
N GLY A 124 -0.58 -6.48 -5.64
CA GLY A 124 -1.24 -5.30 -6.19
C GLY A 124 -2.67 -5.11 -5.65
N ILE A 125 -3.46 -6.19 -5.62
CA ILE A 125 -4.82 -6.17 -5.06
C ILE A 125 -4.79 -5.80 -3.57
N LEU A 126 -3.89 -6.43 -2.81
CA LEU A 126 -3.79 -6.23 -1.37
C LEU A 126 -3.34 -4.81 -1.01
N VAL A 127 -2.34 -4.29 -1.71
CA VAL A 127 -1.85 -2.90 -1.57
C VAL A 127 -2.95 -1.90 -1.93
N GLU A 128 -3.63 -2.09 -3.06
CA GLU A 128 -4.69 -1.17 -3.50
C GLU A 128 -5.87 -1.18 -2.52
N LEU A 129 -6.25 -2.36 -2.01
CA LEU A 129 -7.31 -2.51 -1.01
C LEU A 129 -6.95 -1.80 0.30
N ASN A 130 -5.72 -1.95 0.77
CA ASN A 130 -5.24 -1.35 2.02
C ASN A 130 -5.05 0.17 1.89
N PHE A 131 -4.21 0.63 0.97
CA PHE A 131 -3.81 2.03 0.94
C PHE A 131 -4.87 2.91 0.27
N ARG A 132 -5.37 2.52 -0.90
CA ARG A 132 -6.36 3.32 -1.65
C ARG A 132 -7.77 3.11 -1.12
N GLY A 133 -8.20 1.86 -0.99
CA GLY A 133 -9.56 1.52 -0.58
C GLY A 133 -9.84 1.88 0.88
N PHE A 134 -9.00 1.37 1.78
CA PHE A 134 -9.18 1.54 3.22
C PHE A 134 -8.59 2.85 3.73
N GLN A 135 -7.27 2.98 3.82
CA GLN A 135 -6.61 4.11 4.49
C GLN A 135 -7.00 5.46 3.88
N MET A 136 -6.76 5.67 2.59
CA MET A 136 -7.07 6.93 1.92
C MET A 136 -8.58 7.22 1.96
N GLY A 137 -9.41 6.21 1.72
CA GLY A 137 -10.87 6.33 1.79
C GLY A 137 -11.36 6.82 3.17
N ARG A 138 -10.78 6.29 4.25
CA ARG A 138 -11.15 6.67 5.63
C ARG A 138 -10.59 8.02 6.02
N LEU A 139 -9.35 8.31 5.64
CA LEU A 139 -8.74 9.61 5.86
C LEU A 139 -9.55 10.71 5.15
N LEU A 140 -10.10 10.45 3.96
CA LEU A 140 -11.02 11.37 3.29
C LEU A 140 -12.32 11.58 4.07
N THR A 141 -12.88 10.54 4.69
CA THR A 141 -14.05 10.68 5.56
C THR A 141 -13.73 11.56 6.78
N LEU A 142 -12.53 11.42 7.37
CA LEU A 142 -12.14 12.12 8.60
C LEU A 142 -11.67 13.57 8.36
N LEU A 143 -10.86 13.78 7.33
CA LEU A 143 -10.27 15.09 6.98
C LEU A 143 -11.24 15.95 6.15
N GLY A 144 -12.30 15.34 5.63
CA GLY A 144 -13.35 16.01 4.87
C GLY A 144 -13.01 16.21 3.39
N PRO A 145 -13.99 16.70 2.60
CA PRO A 145 -13.89 16.78 1.14
C PRO A 145 -13.09 17.99 0.64
N SER A 146 -12.60 18.85 1.54
CA SER A 146 -11.85 20.06 1.20
C SER A 146 -10.57 19.72 0.42
N PRO A 147 -10.03 20.62 -0.42
CA PRO A 147 -8.77 20.39 -1.11
C PRO A 147 -7.62 20.04 -0.13
N ALA A 148 -7.59 20.70 1.03
CA ALA A 148 -6.62 20.40 2.08
C ALA A 148 -6.82 19.00 2.69
N GLY A 149 -8.06 18.58 2.95
CA GLY A 149 -8.36 17.25 3.47
C GLY A 149 -8.00 16.14 2.47
N ARG A 150 -8.27 16.35 1.18
CA ARG A 150 -7.86 15.45 0.09
C ARG A 150 -6.35 15.33 -0.01
N LEU A 151 -5.65 16.46 0.01
CA LEU A 151 -4.19 16.48 -0.01
C LEU A 151 -3.61 15.76 1.22
N GLY A 152 -4.16 16.01 2.41
CA GLY A 152 -3.76 15.33 3.63
C GLY A 152 -3.94 13.82 3.56
N ALA A 153 -5.08 13.34 3.08
CA ALA A 153 -5.33 11.91 2.91
C ALA A 153 -4.34 11.26 1.92
N ILE A 154 -4.07 11.92 0.79
CA ILE A 154 -3.10 11.45 -0.20
C ILE A 154 -1.70 11.40 0.40
N LEU A 155 -1.26 12.49 1.05
CA LEU A 155 0.10 12.57 1.61
C LEU A 155 0.32 11.53 2.71
N VAL A 156 -0.63 11.37 3.64
CA VAL A 156 -0.50 10.39 4.72
C VAL A 156 -0.49 8.97 4.18
N SER A 157 -1.39 8.62 3.26
CA SER A 157 -1.40 7.28 2.67
C SER A 157 -0.17 7.01 1.80
N ALA A 158 0.30 8.00 1.03
CA ALA A 158 1.51 7.87 0.22
C ALA A 158 2.77 7.73 1.10
N LEU A 159 2.84 8.47 2.20
CA LEU A 159 3.93 8.36 3.17
C LEU A 159 3.92 6.98 3.83
N ALA A 160 2.75 6.53 4.32
CA ALA A 160 2.61 5.21 4.93
C ALA A 160 2.99 4.08 3.97
N PHE A 161 2.66 4.21 2.68
CA PHE A 161 3.07 3.27 1.64
C PHE A 161 4.58 3.31 1.37
N SER A 162 5.17 4.51 1.26
CA SER A 162 6.59 4.68 0.94
C SER A 162 7.51 4.18 2.06
N PHE A 163 7.06 4.28 3.31
CA PHE A 163 7.76 3.82 4.49
C PHE A 163 7.28 2.43 4.96
N ASP A 164 6.59 1.65 4.11
CA ASP A 164 6.23 0.28 4.49
C ASP A 164 7.52 -0.55 4.70
N PRO A 165 7.76 -1.11 5.90
CA PRO A 165 8.99 -1.86 6.18
C PRO A 165 9.17 -3.13 5.35
N PHE A 166 8.10 -3.64 4.75
CA PHE A 166 8.20 -4.71 3.76
C PHE A 166 8.93 -4.25 2.49
N MET A 167 8.79 -2.97 2.12
CA MET A 167 9.38 -2.36 0.92
C MET A 167 10.73 -1.67 1.20
N ALA A 168 10.89 -1.07 2.39
CA ALA A 168 12.09 -0.34 2.79
C ALA A 168 12.84 -1.11 3.90
N ARG A 169 13.69 -2.07 3.51
CA ARG A 169 14.67 -2.65 4.44
C ARG A 169 15.88 -1.71 4.51
N VAL A 170 16.27 -1.37 5.75
CA VAL A 170 17.51 -0.65 6.09
C VAL A 170 18.55 -1.66 6.58
#